data_AF-A0A6J8BKP8-F1
#
_entry.id   AF-A0A6J8BKP8-F1
#
_cell.length_a   1.000
_cell.length_b   1.000
_cell.length_c   1.000
_cell.angle_alpha   90.00
_cell.angle_beta   90.00
_cell.angle_gamma   90.00
#
_symmetry.space_group_name_H-M   'P 1'
#
loop_
_entity.id
_entity.type
_entity.pdbx_description
1 polymer ?
#
loop_
_entity_poly.entity_id
_entity_poly.type
_entity_poly.pdbx_seq_one_letter_code
_entity_poly.pdbx_strand_id
1 'polypeptide(L)'
;MNNWRKPLYIFGPNEHDLQYSISRNEHLQNINPENFEDHSRTTDEVLKVVMQGIRTFSGEQFEGLVLYGQLIKFGSSREGLKVIDALEFDSILIFNINGMIVEPAPGNALGLVRLRVNNAEYLLERYPWTRKCEVFQKVGMNKYYINSRNLHLKVFESIIDKTRELVNEQLRARETSYSLRRIAKPPTLDINITLNNEKRYKRFIQHVF
;
A
#
# COMPACT_ATOMS: atom_id res chain seq x y z
N MET A 1 9.72 6.11 -15.33
CA MET A 1 8.62 7.08 -15.18
C MET A 1 7.64 6.53 -14.16
N ASN A 2 7.65 7.05 -12.92
CA ASN A 2 6.80 6.62 -11.81
C ASN A 2 6.30 7.89 -11.10
N ASN A 3 5.43 8.65 -11.77
CA ASN A 3 4.93 9.96 -11.33
C ASN A 3 3.46 9.86 -10.96
N TRP A 4 3.03 10.69 -10.00
CA TRP A 4 1.61 10.87 -9.70
C TRP A 4 0.89 11.42 -10.93
N ARG A 5 -0.29 10.86 -11.22
CA ARG A 5 -1.14 11.30 -12.32
C ARG A 5 -2.39 11.94 -11.74
N LYS A 6 -2.71 13.15 -12.20
CA LYS A 6 -3.96 13.82 -11.86
C LYS A 6 -5.14 12.98 -12.37
N PRO A 7 -6.23 12.85 -11.58
CA PRO A 7 -7.47 12.26 -12.09
C PRO A 7 -7.94 12.96 -13.37
N LEU A 8 -8.37 12.17 -14.35
CA LEU A 8 -9.06 12.67 -15.55
C LEU A 8 -10.53 12.28 -15.45
N TYR A 9 -11.42 13.24 -15.72
CA TYR A 9 -12.85 13.01 -15.78
C TYR A 9 -13.25 12.77 -17.23
N ILE A 10 -13.24 11.50 -17.64
CA ILE A 10 -13.70 11.07 -18.96
C ILE A 10 -14.89 10.15 -18.72
N PHE A 11 -16.05 10.53 -19.27
CA PHE A 11 -17.29 9.79 -19.13
C PHE A 11 -17.66 9.13 -20.46
N GLY A 12 -18.12 7.88 -20.39
CA GLY A 12 -18.73 7.20 -21.52
C GLY A 12 -20.08 7.84 -21.92
N PRO A 13 -20.56 7.58 -23.14
CA PRO A 13 -21.78 8.21 -23.68
C PRO A 13 -23.06 8.00 -22.84
N ASN A 14 -23.09 6.98 -21.97
CA ASN A 14 -24.26 6.62 -21.16
C ASN A 14 -24.03 6.79 -19.64
N GLU A 15 -22.94 7.47 -19.23
CA GLU A 15 -22.57 7.63 -17.82
C GLU A 15 -23.11 8.92 -17.20
N HIS A 16 -24.29 9.38 -17.64
CA HIS A 16 -24.86 10.66 -17.22
C HIS A 16 -25.11 10.76 -15.71
N ASP A 17 -25.55 9.68 -15.07
CA ASP A 17 -25.78 9.64 -13.62
C ASP A 17 -24.47 9.73 -12.82
N LEU A 18 -23.40 9.12 -13.33
CA LEU A 18 -22.07 9.19 -12.73
C LEU A 18 -21.48 10.59 -12.92
N GLN A 19 -21.61 11.16 -14.12
CA GLN A 19 -21.21 12.53 -14.42
C GLN A 19 -21.92 13.52 -13.50
N TYR A 20 -23.24 13.37 -13.32
CA TYR A 20 -24.03 14.21 -12.42
C TYR A 20 -23.60 14.05 -10.96
N SER A 21 -23.39 12.82 -10.51
CA SER A 21 -22.97 12.52 -9.13
C SER A 21 -21.58 13.09 -8.80
N ILE A 22 -20.61 12.92 -9.69
CA ILE A 22 -19.28 13.52 -9.56
C ILE A 22 -19.37 15.04 -9.64
N SER A 23 -20.28 15.58 -10.45
CA SER A 23 -20.42 17.03 -10.58
C SER A 23 -20.92 17.74 -9.33
N ARG A 24 -21.60 17.03 -8.44
CA ARG A 24 -22.07 17.56 -7.16
C ARG A 24 -21.04 17.43 -6.03
N ASN A 25 -19.88 16.84 -6.30
CA ASN A 25 -18.82 16.68 -5.30
C ASN A 25 -17.70 17.68 -5.56
N GLU A 26 -17.74 18.82 -4.86
CA GLU A 26 -16.77 19.92 -5.00
C GLU A 26 -15.31 19.48 -4.81
N HIS A 27 -15.08 18.46 -3.98
CA HIS A 27 -13.75 17.88 -3.74
C HIS A 27 -13.16 17.19 -4.98
N LEU A 28 -14.01 16.70 -5.89
CA LEU A 28 -13.58 16.03 -7.11
C LEU A 28 -13.37 17.05 -8.25
N GLN A 29 -14.23 18.05 -8.40
CA GLN A 29 -14.21 18.89 -9.60
C GLN A 29 -13.04 19.89 -9.68
N ASN A 30 -12.54 20.41 -8.56
CA ASN A 30 -11.63 21.57 -8.55
C ASN A 30 -10.26 21.25 -7.93
N ILE A 31 -9.57 20.25 -8.47
CA ILE A 31 -8.16 20.03 -8.11
C ILE A 31 -7.31 21.08 -8.84
N ASN A 32 -6.99 22.18 -8.15
CA ASN A 32 -5.99 23.15 -8.60
C ASN A 32 -4.65 22.41 -8.89
N PRO A 33 -4.06 22.56 -10.09
CA PRO A 33 -2.78 21.96 -10.45
C PRO A 33 -1.66 22.20 -9.41
N GLU A 34 -1.55 23.42 -8.89
CA GLU A 34 -0.54 23.77 -7.87
C GLU A 34 -0.76 22.98 -6.58
N ASN A 35 -2.01 22.91 -6.11
CA ASN A 35 -2.36 22.09 -4.94
C ASN A 35 -2.05 20.59 -5.19
N PHE A 36 -2.29 20.07 -6.40
CA PHE A 36 -1.98 18.67 -6.72
C PHE A 36 -0.48 18.40 -6.72
N GLU A 37 0.31 19.31 -7.27
CA GLU A 37 1.77 19.20 -7.31
C GLU A 37 2.36 19.28 -5.90
N ASP A 38 1.91 20.24 -5.09
CA ASP A 38 2.33 20.37 -3.70
C ASP A 38 1.99 19.10 -2.89
N HIS A 39 0.76 18.58 -3.02
CA HIS A 39 0.39 17.32 -2.36
C HIS A 39 1.22 16.14 -2.86
N SER A 40 1.45 16.04 -4.17
CA SER A 40 2.27 14.99 -4.76
C SER A 40 3.70 15.02 -4.20
N ARG A 41 4.26 16.22 -4.01
CA ARG A 41 5.59 16.42 -3.42
C ARG A 41 5.61 16.02 -1.95
N THR A 42 4.64 16.47 -1.16
CA THR A 42 4.52 16.07 0.25
C THR A 42 4.36 14.55 0.40
N THR A 43 3.53 13.91 -0.43
CA THR A 43 3.35 12.46 -0.43
C THR A 43 4.66 11.74 -0.76
N ASP A 44 5.42 12.23 -1.73
CA ASP A 44 6.74 11.66 -2.05
C ASP A 44 7.73 11.75 -0.89
N GLU A 45 7.72 12.86 -0.14
CA GLU A 45 8.57 13.02 1.03
C GLU A 45 8.19 12.06 2.16
N VAL A 46 6.90 11.93 2.46
CA VAL A 46 6.41 10.98 3.46
C VAL A 46 6.72 9.55 3.04
N LEU A 47 6.51 9.21 1.77
CA LEU A 47 6.79 7.87 1.25
C LEU A 47 8.27 7.48 1.31
N LYS A 48 9.18 8.44 1.18
CA LYS A 48 10.62 8.18 1.37
C LYS A 48 10.90 7.74 2.81
N VAL A 49 10.33 8.43 3.80
CA VAL A 49 10.51 8.08 5.22
C VAL A 49 9.84 6.75 5.54
N VAL A 50 8.63 6.53 5.03
CA VAL A 50 7.91 5.25 5.18
C VAL A 50 8.74 4.11 4.60
N MET A 51 9.21 4.23 3.35
CA MET A 51 10.01 3.18 2.71
C MET A 51 11.33 2.92 3.42
N GLN A 52 11.95 3.95 3.99
CA GLN A 52 13.13 3.77 4.83
C GLN A 52 12.79 2.92 6.07
N GLY A 53 11.72 3.26 6.78
CA GLY A 53 11.27 2.48 7.95
C GLY A 53 10.92 1.04 7.59
N ILE A 54 10.13 0.83 6.52
CA ILE A 54 9.75 -0.52 6.08
C ILE A 54 11.01 -1.35 5.79
N ARG A 55 11.99 -0.79 5.07
CA ARG A 55 13.25 -1.50 4.76
C ARG A 55 14.05 -1.84 6.00
N THR A 56 14.24 -0.89 6.91
CA THR A 56 14.97 -1.10 8.16
C THR A 56 14.33 -2.23 8.96
N PHE A 57 13.04 -2.14 9.25
CA PHE A 57 12.36 -3.12 10.10
C PHE A 57 12.15 -4.47 9.43
N SER A 58 12.04 -4.51 8.10
CA SER A 58 12.01 -5.78 7.35
C SER A 58 13.34 -6.52 7.47
N GLY A 59 14.46 -5.81 7.27
CA GLY A 59 15.80 -6.40 7.36
C GLY A 59 16.14 -6.90 8.76
N GLU A 60 15.67 -6.22 9.80
CA GLU A 60 15.90 -6.61 11.20
C GLU A 60 15.10 -7.84 11.64
N GLN A 61 13.86 -8.00 11.15
CA GLN A 61 12.92 -8.99 11.70
C GLN A 61 12.64 -10.17 10.79
N PHE A 62 12.77 -9.98 9.47
CA PHE A 62 12.33 -10.92 8.47
C PHE A 62 13.46 -11.16 7.47
N GLU A 63 14.53 -11.82 7.94
CA GLU A 63 15.67 -12.18 7.09
C GLU A 63 15.19 -12.83 5.78
N GLY A 64 15.72 -12.37 4.65
CA GLY A 64 15.33 -12.87 3.33
C GLY A 64 14.08 -12.23 2.75
N LEU A 65 13.31 -11.42 3.50
CA LEU A 65 12.29 -10.55 2.91
C LEU A 65 12.99 -9.39 2.18
N VAL A 66 12.88 -9.39 0.86
CA VAL A 66 13.48 -8.39 -0.03
C VAL A 66 12.39 -7.48 -0.56
N LEU A 67 12.56 -6.17 -0.35
CA LEU A 67 11.70 -5.14 -0.92
C LEU A 67 12.40 -4.54 -2.14
N TYR A 68 11.76 -4.59 -3.31
CA TYR A 68 12.38 -4.13 -4.55
C TYR A 68 12.07 -2.67 -4.84
N GLY A 69 13.09 -1.94 -5.26
CA GLY A 69 12.94 -0.63 -5.88
C GLY A 69 12.21 0.40 -5.02
N GLN A 70 11.62 1.39 -5.68
CA GLN A 70 10.70 2.35 -5.09
C GLN A 70 9.27 1.80 -5.14
N LEU A 71 8.40 2.30 -4.27
CA LEU A 71 6.96 2.05 -4.39
C LEU A 71 6.48 2.39 -5.80
N ILE A 72 5.71 1.51 -6.41
CA ILE A 72 5.03 1.85 -7.66
C ILE A 72 3.88 2.78 -7.29
N LYS A 73 3.94 4.02 -7.79
CA LYS A 73 2.86 4.99 -7.66
C LYS A 73 1.74 4.54 -8.57
N PHE A 74 0.78 3.87 -7.97
CA PHE A 74 -0.46 3.55 -8.66
C PHE A 74 -1.32 4.79 -8.51
N GLY A 75 -1.75 5.40 -9.61
CA GLY A 75 -2.52 6.65 -9.55
C GLY A 75 -3.69 6.56 -8.56
N SER A 76 -4.22 7.71 -8.14
CA SER A 76 -5.51 7.78 -7.46
C SER A 76 -6.53 7.02 -8.31
N SER A 77 -6.87 5.79 -7.91
CA SER A 77 -7.48 4.75 -8.75
C SER A 77 -6.61 4.21 -9.87
N ARG A 78 -6.79 2.92 -10.11
CA ARG A 78 -6.85 2.34 -11.46
C ARG A 78 -7.50 3.33 -12.44
N GLU A 79 -6.69 4.12 -13.12
CA GLU A 79 -6.99 4.74 -14.42
C GLU A 79 -8.40 5.38 -14.54
N GLY A 80 -8.86 6.15 -13.56
CA GLY A 80 -10.07 7.01 -13.68
C GLY A 80 -11.33 6.57 -12.94
N LEU A 81 -11.25 5.65 -11.98
CA LEU A 81 -12.40 5.08 -11.25
C LEU A 81 -12.42 5.36 -9.73
N LYS A 82 -11.66 6.34 -9.21
CA LYS A 82 -11.81 6.77 -7.80
C LYS A 82 -12.92 7.80 -7.72
N VAL A 83 -14.06 7.35 -7.22
CA VAL A 83 -15.25 8.17 -6.94
C VAL A 83 -15.19 8.76 -5.52
N ILE A 84 -14.17 8.40 -4.71
CA ILE A 84 -14.15 8.66 -3.26
C ILE A 84 -13.40 9.95 -2.91
N ASP A 85 -12.12 10.10 -3.30
CA ASP A 85 -11.36 11.32 -3.04
C ASP A 85 -10.27 11.57 -4.11
N ALA A 86 -10.24 12.81 -4.61
CA ALA A 86 -9.31 13.31 -5.61
C ALA A 86 -7.87 13.45 -5.09
N LEU A 87 -7.68 13.47 -3.76
CA LEU A 87 -6.39 13.59 -3.09
C LEU A 87 -5.92 12.27 -2.46
N GLU A 88 -6.47 11.14 -2.91
CA GLU A 88 -6.11 9.81 -2.43
C GLU A 88 -4.99 9.18 -3.28
N PHE A 89 -3.86 8.84 -2.67
CA PHE A 89 -2.66 8.34 -3.37
C PHE A 89 -2.42 6.86 -3.06
N ASP A 90 -2.43 5.99 -4.09
CA ASP A 90 -2.18 4.56 -3.93
C ASP A 90 -0.73 4.20 -4.25
N SER A 91 -0.19 3.19 -3.58
CA SER A 91 1.16 2.74 -3.85
C SER A 91 1.29 1.24 -3.66
N ILE A 92 1.99 0.57 -4.57
CA ILE A 92 2.23 -0.87 -4.48
C ILE A 92 3.65 -1.12 -3.97
N LEU A 93 3.76 -1.95 -2.94
CA LEU A 93 5.03 -2.44 -2.42
C LEU A 93 5.38 -3.77 -3.09
N ILE A 94 6.41 -3.77 -3.92
CA ILE A 94 6.92 -5.02 -4.48
C ILE A 94 7.87 -5.67 -3.49
N PHE A 95 7.61 -6.93 -3.18
CA PHE A 95 8.46 -7.73 -2.31
C PHE A 95 8.67 -9.15 -2.86
N ASN A 96 9.66 -9.84 -2.30
CA ASN A 96 9.89 -11.26 -2.46
C ASN A 96 10.52 -11.84 -1.20
N ILE A 97 10.40 -13.14 -1.00
CA ILE A 97 11.22 -13.88 -0.04
C ILE A 97 12.35 -14.50 -0.85
N ASN A 98 13.60 -14.23 -0.49
CA ASN A 98 14.75 -14.64 -1.28
C ASN A 98 14.75 -16.17 -1.51
N GLY A 99 15.02 -16.59 -2.74
CA GLY A 99 14.95 -17.98 -3.15
C GLY A 99 13.54 -18.57 -3.23
N MET A 100 12.47 -17.82 -2.97
CA MET A 100 11.10 -18.32 -3.08
C MET A 100 10.70 -18.56 -4.55
N ILE A 101 10.17 -19.75 -4.83
CA ILE A 101 9.69 -20.14 -6.15
C ILE A 101 8.18 -20.32 -6.07
N VAL A 102 7.45 -19.47 -6.80
CA VAL A 102 5.98 -19.47 -6.82
C VAL A 102 5.41 -19.82 -8.18
N GLU A 103 4.30 -20.55 -8.17
CA GLU A 103 3.48 -20.82 -9.35
C GLU A 103 2.03 -20.41 -9.09
N PRO A 104 1.37 -19.73 -10.04
CA PRO A 104 -0.04 -19.41 -9.93
C PRO A 104 -0.87 -20.69 -10.06
N ALA A 105 -1.89 -20.80 -9.22
CA ALA A 105 -2.91 -21.83 -9.25
C ALA A 105 -4.31 -21.18 -9.22
N PRO A 106 -5.33 -21.80 -9.83
CA PRO A 106 -6.68 -21.26 -9.82
C PRO A 106 -7.18 -21.00 -8.39
N GLY A 107 -7.72 -19.80 -8.16
CA GLY A 107 -8.49 -19.48 -6.96
C GLY A 107 -9.91 -20.03 -7.04
N ASN A 108 -10.59 -20.05 -5.89
CA ASN A 108 -11.97 -20.51 -5.79
C ASN A 108 -13.00 -19.47 -6.28
N ALA A 109 -12.57 -18.26 -6.64
CA ALA A 109 -13.44 -17.17 -7.08
C ALA A 109 -12.82 -16.40 -8.24
N LEU A 110 -13.68 -15.79 -9.07
CA LEU A 110 -13.27 -14.99 -10.22
C LEU A 110 -12.35 -13.84 -9.77
N GLY A 111 -11.22 -13.68 -10.46
CA GLY A 111 -10.23 -12.64 -10.14
C GLY A 111 -9.32 -12.94 -8.95
N LEU A 112 -9.43 -14.10 -8.30
CA LEU A 112 -8.50 -14.54 -7.24
C LEU A 112 -7.56 -15.63 -7.75
N VAL A 113 -6.29 -15.54 -7.33
CA VAL A 113 -5.26 -16.54 -7.62
C VAL A 113 -4.69 -17.09 -6.32
N ARG A 114 -4.35 -18.39 -6.31
CA ARG A 114 -3.53 -18.99 -5.25
C ARG A 114 -2.08 -19.03 -5.71
N LEU A 115 -1.15 -18.76 -4.81
CA LEU A 115 0.28 -18.86 -5.11
C LEU A 115 0.83 -20.10 -4.43
N ARG A 116 1.14 -21.13 -5.22
CA ARG A 116 1.79 -22.35 -4.75
C ARG A 116 3.28 -22.08 -4.58
N VAL A 117 3.86 -22.54 -3.48
CA VAL A 117 5.29 -22.40 -3.18
C VAL A 117 5.96 -23.76 -3.36
N ASN A 118 6.83 -23.86 -4.36
CA ASN A 118 7.43 -25.14 -4.75
C ASN A 118 8.52 -25.64 -3.81
N ASN A 119 9.20 -24.71 -3.14
CA ASN A 119 10.32 -25.00 -2.24
C ASN A 119 10.03 -24.56 -0.79
N ALA A 120 8.78 -24.67 -0.35
CA ALA A 120 8.36 -24.19 0.96
C ALA A 120 9.13 -24.83 2.12
N GLU A 121 9.45 -26.12 2.06
CA GLU A 121 10.19 -26.77 3.16
C GLU A 121 11.59 -26.19 3.33
N TYR A 122 12.31 -25.96 2.23
CA TYR A 122 13.58 -25.24 2.23
C TYR A 122 13.44 -23.84 2.87
N LEU A 123 12.40 -23.09 2.51
CA LEU A 123 12.18 -21.74 3.07
C LEU A 123 11.82 -21.78 4.56
N LEU A 124 11.07 -22.79 5.00
CA LEU A 124 10.72 -22.98 6.41
C LEU A 124 11.94 -23.28 7.28
N GLU A 125 12.97 -23.92 6.71
CA GLU A 125 14.25 -24.16 7.37
C GLU A 125 15.16 -22.92 7.30
N ARG A 126 15.31 -22.34 6.10
CA ARG A 126 16.21 -21.21 5.87
C ARG A 126 15.75 -19.92 6.57
N TYR A 127 14.44 -19.72 6.68
CA TYR A 127 13.80 -18.54 7.26
C TYR A 127 12.77 -18.95 8.31
N PRO A 128 13.19 -19.22 9.56
CA PRO A 128 12.30 -19.75 10.61
C PRO A 128 11.10 -18.85 10.94
N TRP A 129 11.19 -17.53 10.68
CA TRP A 129 10.07 -16.62 10.85
C TRP A 129 8.89 -16.95 9.93
N THR A 130 9.12 -17.56 8.76
CA THR A 130 8.04 -17.98 7.85
C THR A 130 7.16 -19.06 8.48
N ARG A 131 7.76 -19.93 9.30
CA ARG A 131 7.06 -20.93 10.11
C ARG A 131 6.33 -20.27 11.29
N LYS A 132 7.02 -19.42 12.05
CA LYS A 132 6.46 -18.69 13.21
C LYS A 132 5.24 -17.85 12.82
N CYS A 133 5.32 -17.17 11.68
CA CYS A 133 4.26 -16.34 11.15
C CYS A 133 3.28 -17.12 10.27
N GLU A 134 3.44 -18.45 10.11
CA GLU A 134 2.55 -19.30 9.33
C GLU A 134 2.29 -18.73 7.91
N VAL A 135 3.35 -18.27 7.26
CA VAL A 135 3.32 -17.64 5.93
C VAL A 135 2.94 -18.65 4.85
N PHE A 136 3.25 -19.93 5.06
CA PHE A 136 2.92 -21.01 4.15
C PHE A 136 1.87 -21.94 4.77
N GLN A 137 0.76 -22.13 4.07
CA GLN A 137 -0.29 -23.07 4.45
C GLN A 137 -0.13 -24.38 3.67
N LYS A 138 -0.03 -25.50 4.41
CA LYS A 138 -0.01 -26.85 3.82
C LYS A 138 -1.43 -27.29 3.46
N VAL A 139 -1.65 -27.75 2.23
CA VAL A 139 -2.94 -28.24 1.74
C VAL A 139 -2.73 -29.61 1.07
N GLY A 140 -2.92 -30.67 1.85
CA GLY A 140 -2.65 -32.05 1.40
C GLY A 140 -1.17 -32.43 1.46
N MET A 141 -0.78 -33.50 0.78
CA MET A 141 0.62 -33.95 0.73
C MET A 141 1.48 -32.96 -0.07
N ASN A 142 2.48 -32.38 0.60
CA ASN A 142 3.58 -31.58 0.03
C ASN A 142 3.16 -30.41 -0.87
N LYS A 143 1.94 -29.88 -0.71
CA LYS A 143 1.51 -28.66 -1.38
C LYS A 143 1.43 -27.53 -0.37
N TYR A 144 2.22 -26.50 -0.60
CA TYR A 144 2.23 -25.29 0.21
C TYR A 144 1.74 -24.11 -0.62
N TYR A 145 0.95 -23.25 -0.02
CA TYR A 145 0.46 -22.02 -0.61
C TYR A 145 0.79 -20.83 0.27
N ILE A 146 0.97 -19.66 -0.32
CA ILE A 146 1.11 -18.42 0.47
C ILE A 146 -0.20 -18.16 1.21
N ASN A 147 -0.11 -18.06 2.52
CA ASN A 147 -1.18 -17.58 3.37
C ASN A 147 -1.13 -16.05 3.40
N SER A 148 -1.79 -15.41 2.43
CA SER A 148 -1.81 -13.95 2.30
C SER A 148 -2.33 -13.26 3.55
N ARG A 149 -3.33 -13.84 4.23
CA ARG A 149 -3.85 -13.30 5.49
C ARG A 149 -2.76 -13.20 6.55
N ASN A 150 -2.02 -14.27 6.78
CA ASN A 150 -0.97 -14.29 7.80
C ASN A 150 0.25 -13.47 7.38
N LEU A 151 0.61 -13.49 6.10
CA LEU A 151 1.65 -12.60 5.56
C LEU A 151 1.29 -11.13 5.82
N HIS A 152 0.04 -10.73 5.63
CA HIS A 152 -0.41 -9.37 5.94
C HIS A 152 -0.41 -9.08 7.44
N LEU A 153 -1.10 -9.92 8.24
CA LEU A 153 -1.35 -9.64 9.66
C LEU A 153 -0.14 -9.84 10.57
N LYS A 154 0.77 -10.75 10.22
CA LYS A 154 1.88 -11.15 11.10
C LYS A 154 3.23 -10.62 10.65
N VAL A 155 3.37 -10.25 9.37
CA VAL A 155 4.63 -9.75 8.81
C VAL A 155 4.50 -8.26 8.49
N PHE A 156 3.69 -7.91 7.50
CA PHE A 156 3.59 -6.52 7.05
C PHE A 156 3.00 -5.58 8.11
N GLU A 157 1.96 -6.00 8.81
CA GLU A 157 1.39 -5.25 9.92
C GLU A 157 2.43 -4.89 10.98
N SER A 158 3.29 -5.84 11.37
CA SER A 158 4.34 -5.60 12.35
C SER A 158 5.41 -4.62 11.84
N ILE A 159 5.79 -4.72 10.56
CA ILE A 159 6.72 -3.80 9.91
C ILE A 159 6.13 -2.38 9.90
N ILE A 160 4.85 -2.28 9.53
CA ILE A 160 4.13 -1.01 9.41
C ILE A 160 3.95 -0.34 10.77
N ASP A 161 3.59 -1.09 11.81
CA ASP A 161 3.38 -0.52 13.15
C ASP A 161 4.68 0.11 13.68
N LYS A 162 5.83 -0.53 13.48
CA LYS A 162 7.13 0.07 13.82
C LYS A 162 7.53 1.22 12.90
N THR A 163 7.24 1.11 11.61
CA THR A 163 7.47 2.19 10.65
C THR A 163 6.71 3.45 11.05
N ARG A 164 5.47 3.31 11.55
CA ARG A 164 4.65 4.42 12.02
C ARG A 164 5.32 5.18 13.16
N GLU A 165 5.93 4.49 14.11
CA GLU A 165 6.64 5.13 15.23
C GLU A 165 7.81 5.98 14.72
N LEU A 166 8.67 5.38 13.89
CA LEU A 166 9.81 6.08 13.26
C LEU A 166 9.38 7.30 12.44
N VAL A 167 8.35 7.14 11.60
CA VAL A 167 7.86 8.24 10.75
C VAL A 167 7.31 9.36 11.63
N ASN A 168 6.54 9.06 12.68
CA ASN A 168 6.03 10.10 13.59
C ASN A 168 7.16 10.87 14.28
N GLU A 169 8.24 10.20 14.70
CA GLU A 169 9.41 10.86 15.29
C GLU A 169 10.11 11.79 14.30
N GLN A 170 10.43 11.30 13.10
CA GLN A 170 11.12 12.09 12.09
C GLN A 170 10.29 13.28 11.58
N LEU A 171 8.97 13.10 11.50
CA LEU A 171 8.07 14.15 11.02
C LEU A 171 7.78 15.21 12.09
N ARG A 172 7.72 14.84 13.38
CA ARG A 172 7.63 15.83 14.48
C ARG A 172 8.83 16.77 14.50
N ALA A 173 10.02 16.26 14.18
CA ALA A 173 11.24 17.07 14.09
C ALA A 173 11.22 18.11 12.95
N ARG A 174 10.25 18.04 12.03
CA ARG A 174 10.11 18.95 10.87
C ARG A 174 8.98 19.98 11.00
N GLU A 175 8.45 20.21 12.21
CA GLU A 175 7.40 21.19 12.54
C GLU A 175 6.11 21.13 11.68
N THR A 176 5.88 20.03 10.98
CA THR A 176 4.63 19.77 10.23
C THR A 176 3.79 18.73 10.99
N SER A 177 2.47 18.94 11.10
CA SER A 177 1.58 18.13 11.95
C SER A 177 1.01 16.90 11.24
N TYR A 178 1.82 15.85 11.06
CA TYR A 178 1.35 14.61 10.44
C TYR A 178 0.60 13.71 11.45
N SER A 179 -0.41 12.95 11.00
CA SER A 179 -1.08 11.96 11.85
C SER A 179 -1.30 10.62 11.13
N LEU A 180 -0.37 9.69 11.33
CA LEU A 180 -0.52 8.33 10.79
C LEU A 180 -1.59 7.54 11.55
N ARG A 181 -2.64 7.10 10.85
CA ARG A 181 -3.73 6.29 11.42
C ARG A 181 -3.94 5.03 10.59
N ARG A 182 -3.74 3.87 11.22
CA ARG A 182 -4.11 2.58 10.66
C ARG A 182 -5.64 2.44 10.55
N ILE A 183 -6.15 1.99 9.40
CA ILE A 183 -7.54 1.55 9.26
C ILE A 183 -7.60 0.02 9.30
N ALA A 184 -8.66 -0.51 9.92
CA ALA A 184 -8.84 -1.91 10.30
C ALA A 184 -9.10 -2.90 9.15
N LYS A 185 -8.78 -2.57 7.89
CA LYS A 185 -8.96 -3.50 6.74
C LYS A 185 -7.61 -3.88 6.10
N PRO A 186 -6.88 -4.84 6.69
CA PRO A 186 -5.68 -5.44 6.09
C PRO A 186 -5.95 -5.88 4.63
N PRO A 187 -4.99 -5.72 3.70
CA PRO A 187 -3.60 -5.26 3.88
C PRO A 187 -3.35 -3.75 3.87
N THR A 188 -4.38 -2.91 3.95
CA THR A 188 -4.22 -1.47 3.69
C THR A 188 -3.53 -0.73 4.86
N LEU A 189 -2.52 0.09 4.54
CA LEU A 189 -1.99 1.11 5.44
C LEU A 189 -2.41 2.53 5.02
N ASP A 190 -3.47 3.04 5.65
CA ASP A 190 -3.88 4.43 5.46
C ASP A 190 -2.95 5.41 6.18
N ILE A 191 -2.51 6.42 5.43
CA ILE A 191 -1.59 7.44 5.91
C ILE A 191 -2.29 8.80 5.77
N ASN A 192 -2.75 9.36 6.89
CA ASN A 192 -3.34 10.69 6.92
C ASN A 192 -2.24 11.75 7.14
N ILE A 193 -2.05 12.61 6.15
CA ILE A 193 -1.10 13.72 6.23
C ILE A 193 -1.89 14.99 6.53
N THR A 194 -1.50 15.78 7.53
CA THR A 194 -2.10 17.09 7.79
C THR A 194 -0.99 18.13 7.76
N LEU A 195 -1.20 19.22 7.03
CA LEU A 195 -0.23 20.30 6.88
C LEU A 195 -0.73 21.49 7.69
N ASN A 196 0.11 22.01 8.59
CA ASN A 196 -0.28 23.02 9.58
C ASN A 196 -0.42 24.45 9.04
N ASN A 197 -0.15 24.67 7.76
CA ASN A 197 -0.33 25.99 7.14
C ASN A 197 -1.71 26.05 6.48
N GLU A 198 -2.60 26.73 7.21
CA GLU A 198 -3.99 27.05 6.91
C GLU A 198 -5.00 25.92 7.13
N LYS A 199 -6.17 26.29 7.66
CA LYS A 199 -7.37 25.49 7.96
C LYS A 199 -7.85 24.61 6.79
N ARG A 200 -7.07 23.60 6.40
CA ARG A 200 -7.42 22.62 5.37
C ARG A 200 -7.27 21.24 5.99
N TYR A 201 -8.34 20.81 6.65
CA TYR A 201 -8.56 19.40 6.93
C TYR A 201 -8.48 18.65 5.59
N LYS A 202 -7.47 17.80 5.44
CA LYS A 202 -7.34 16.94 4.26
C LYS A 202 -7.08 15.53 4.76
N ARG A 203 -8.05 14.67 4.48
CA ARG A 203 -8.00 13.23 4.77
C ARG A 203 -7.20 12.59 3.64
N PHE A 204 -6.24 11.76 3.99
CA PHE A 204 -5.48 10.99 3.00
C PHE A 204 -5.65 9.52 3.35
N ILE A 205 -6.25 8.79 2.42
CA ILE A 205 -6.34 7.34 2.45
C ILE A 205 -5.21 6.88 1.53
N GLN A 206 -4.41 5.93 2.01
CA GLN A 206 -3.32 5.38 1.24
C GLN A 206 -3.43 3.88 1.32
N HIS A 207 -3.46 3.21 0.18
CA HIS A 207 -3.41 1.76 0.18
C HIS A 207 -1.99 1.34 -0.19
N VAL A 208 -1.24 0.83 0.80
CA VAL A 208 -0.03 0.05 0.55
C VAL A 208 -0.44 -1.41 0.39
N PHE A 209 -0.31 -1.94 -0.82
CA PHE A 209 -0.56 -3.35 -1.15
C PHE A 209 0.73 -4.14 -1.23
#